data_AF-A0A2M8PJN4-F1
#
_entry.id   AF-A0A2M8PJN4-F1
#
_cell.length_a   1.000
_cell.length_b   1.000
_cell.length_c   1.000
_cell.angle_alpha   90.00
_cell.angle_beta   90.00
_cell.angle_gamma   90.00
#
_symmetry.space_group_name_H-M   'P 1'
#
loop_
_entity.id
_entity.type
_entity.pdbx_description
1 polymer ?
#
loop_
_entity_poly.entity_id
_entity_poly.type
_entity_poly.pdbx_seq_one_letter_code
_entity_poly.pdbx_strand_id
1 'polypeptide(L)'
;NNIGGVTLFARNLQTPEQIHGLCSDLYNLKNKVPSKMPLFIAIDMEGGRVHRLKEPFTQWPAMKKLADLNSTSAAFTFANMMGAELYALGINVNFAPCVDILTNPNNVLIGDRSFGSEP
;
A
#
# COMPACT_ATOMS: atom_id res chain seq x y z
N ASN A 1 5.60 -9.07 24.66
CA ASN A 1 4.66 -9.45 23.57
C ASN A 1 5.42 -9.68 22.28
N ASN A 2 5.14 -10.77 21.56
CA ASN A 2 5.81 -11.13 20.31
C ASN A 2 4.99 -10.67 19.10
N ILE A 3 4.91 -9.37 18.87
CA ILE A 3 4.15 -8.79 17.75
C ILE A 3 4.81 -9.21 16.43
N GLY A 4 4.00 -9.69 15.49
CA GLY A 4 4.43 -10.14 14.16
C GLY A 4 4.33 -9.08 13.06
N GLY A 5 3.49 -8.06 13.26
CA GLY A 5 3.35 -6.98 12.29
C GLY A 5 2.67 -5.74 12.86
N VAL A 6 2.84 -4.63 12.15
CA VAL A 6 2.24 -3.33 12.42
C VAL A 6 1.68 -2.75 11.12
N THR A 7 0.52 -2.10 11.20
CA THR A 7 -0.11 -1.43 10.06
C THR A 7 -0.05 0.07 10.26
N LEU A 8 0.50 0.79 9.28
CA LEU A 8 0.60 2.24 9.29
C LEU A 8 -0.64 2.87 8.67
N PHE A 9 -1.14 3.92 9.32
CA PHE A 9 -2.27 4.74 8.85
C PHE A 9 -1.80 6.17 8.61
N ALA A 10 -2.64 7.01 8.00
CA ALA A 10 -2.29 8.42 7.71
C ALA A 10 -1.75 9.20 8.92
N ARG A 11 -2.23 8.90 10.14
CA ARG A 11 -1.72 9.50 11.39
C ARG A 11 -0.25 9.19 11.70
N ASN A 12 0.34 8.18 11.06
CA ASN A 12 1.71 7.74 11.22
C ASN A 12 2.65 8.27 10.13
N LEU A 13 2.11 8.93 9.10
CA LEU A 13 2.81 9.23 7.86
C LEU A 13 2.84 10.74 7.63
N GLN A 14 4.02 11.34 7.77
CA GLN A 14 4.21 12.79 7.62
C GLN A 14 5.15 13.13 6.46
N THR A 15 6.45 12.88 6.62
CA THR A 15 7.48 13.16 5.60
C THR A 15 8.25 11.88 5.26
N PRO A 16 8.91 11.81 4.10
CA PRO A 16 9.76 10.67 3.75
C PRO A 16 10.76 10.29 4.84
N GLU A 17 11.46 11.27 5.41
CA GLU A 17 12.48 11.07 6.45
C GLU A 17 11.85 10.54 7.74
N GLN A 18 10.71 11.10 8.14
CA GLN A 18 9.98 10.67 9.34
C GLN A 18 9.48 9.24 9.19
N ILE A 19 8.94 8.87 8.03
CA ILE A 19 8.39 7.53 7.78
C ILE A 19 9.53 6.50 7.75
N HIS A 20 10.63 6.82 7.06
CA HIS A 20 11.81 5.95 7.05
C HIS A 20 12.35 5.74 8.47
N GLY A 21 12.52 6.82 9.25
CA GLY A 21 12.96 6.75 10.65
C GLY A 21 12.02 5.90 11.52
N LEU A 22 10.71 6.07 11.37
CA LEU A 22 9.71 5.24 12.07
C LEU A 22 9.88 3.75 11.73
N CYS A 23 10.03 3.40 10.45
CA CYS A 23 10.20 2.02 10.04
C CYS A 23 11.53 1.44 10.57
N SER A 24 12.62 2.20 10.50
CA SER A 24 13.91 1.81 11.09
C SER A 24 13.81 1.55 12.60
N ASP A 25 13.11 2.41 13.33
CA ASP A 25 12.90 2.25 14.78
C ASP A 25 12.11 0.98 15.09
N LEU A 26 11.06 0.68 14.32
CA LEU A 26 10.28 -0.55 14.45
C LEU A 26 11.13 -1.80 14.23
N TYR A 27 11.98 -1.82 13.21
CA TYR A 27 12.93 -2.91 12.98
C TYR A 27 13.95 -3.05 14.11
N ASN A 28 14.52 -1.93 14.57
CA ASN A 28 15.48 -1.92 15.67
C ASN A 28 14.87 -2.44 16.97
N LEU A 29 13.61 -2.09 17.25
CA LEU A 29 12.85 -2.64 18.39
C LEU A 29 12.61 -4.14 18.22
N LYS A 30 12.25 -4.61 17.02
CA LYS A 30 12.06 -6.04 16.78
C LYS A 30 13.33 -6.84 17.03
N ASN A 31 14.49 -6.32 16.61
CA ASN A 31 15.79 -6.98 16.79
C ASN A 31 16.21 -7.13 18.27
N LYS A 32 15.60 -6.37 19.19
CA LYS A 32 15.83 -6.50 20.64
C LYS A 32 14.99 -7.62 21.28
N VAL A 33 14.04 -8.19 20.55
CA VAL A 33 13.15 -9.25 21.06
C VAL A 33 13.73 -10.62 20.66
N PRO A 34 13.66 -11.67 21.52
CA PRO A 34 14.23 -12.99 21.21
C PRO A 34 13.68 -13.69 19.96
N SER A 35 12.51 -13.27 19.48
CA SER A 35 11.88 -13.86 18.29
C SER A 35 12.62 -13.47 17.02
N LYS A 36 13.01 -14.48 16.24
CA LYS A 36 13.72 -14.31 14.95
C LYS A 36 12.82 -14.03 13.75
N MET A 37 11.50 -13.94 13.94
CA MET A 37 10.59 -13.68 12.82
C MET A 37 10.75 -12.22 12.36
N PRO A 38 10.80 -11.93 11.05
CA PRO A 38 10.82 -10.55 10.58
C PRO A 38 9.54 -9.80 10.99
N LEU A 39 9.62 -8.48 11.13
CA LEU A 39 8.44 -7.65 11.36
C LEU A 39 7.79 -7.29 10.03
N PHE A 40 6.49 -7.55 9.91
CA PHE A 40 5.70 -6.98 8.81
C PHE A 40 5.33 -5.54 9.12
N ILE A 41 5.69 -4.62 8.24
CA ILE A 41 5.28 -3.22 8.28
C ILE A 41 4.38 -3.02 7.08
N ALA A 42 3.08 -2.89 7.35
CA ALA A 42 2.02 -2.91 6.36
C ALA A 42 1.38 -1.54 6.13
N ILE A 43 0.79 -1.34 4.95
CA ILE A 43 0.02 -0.15 4.58
C ILE A 43 -1.14 -0.55 3.65
N ASP A 44 -2.20 0.26 3.61
CA ASP A 44 -3.24 0.19 2.58
C ASP A 44 -2.94 1.23 1.49
N MET A 45 -2.23 0.86 0.45
CA MET A 45 -1.81 1.76 -0.61
C MET A 45 -2.28 1.20 -1.97
N GLU A 46 -3.54 1.46 -2.33
CA GLU A 46 -4.10 1.00 -3.62
C GLU A 46 -3.92 2.06 -4.71
N GLY A 47 -3.93 3.34 -4.34
CA GLY A 47 -4.10 4.45 -5.26
C GLY A 47 -5.54 5.01 -5.25
N GLY A 48 -5.76 6.08 -6.00
CA GLY A 48 -7.01 6.83 -5.96
C GLY A 48 -7.33 7.31 -4.54
N ARG A 49 -8.54 7.03 -4.07
CA ARG A 49 -8.99 7.43 -2.72
C ARG A 49 -8.42 6.58 -1.58
N VAL A 50 -7.86 5.40 -1.87
CA VAL A 50 -7.18 4.55 -0.86
C VAL A 50 -5.67 4.73 -1.04
N HIS A 51 -5.24 5.96 -0.83
CA HIS A 51 -3.86 6.41 -0.92
C HIS A 51 -3.51 7.11 0.40
N ARG A 52 -2.44 6.67 1.07
CA ARG A 52 -2.09 7.13 2.42
C ARG A 52 -0.97 8.17 2.42
N LEU A 53 -0.18 8.22 1.35
CA LEU A 53 1.04 9.02 1.24
C LEU A 53 0.74 10.32 0.48
N LYS A 54 0.84 11.48 1.12
CA LYS A 54 0.55 12.76 0.43
C LYS A 54 1.79 13.29 -0.29
N GLU A 55 1.72 14.48 -0.88
CA GLU A 55 2.92 15.18 -1.35
C GLU A 55 4.06 15.09 -0.31
N PRO A 56 5.29 14.72 -0.70
CA PRO A 56 5.84 14.70 -2.07
C PRO A 56 5.76 13.35 -2.80
N PHE A 57 4.99 12.37 -2.29
CA PHE A 57 4.92 11.03 -2.88
C PHE A 57 4.10 10.98 -4.16
N THR A 58 4.36 9.96 -4.98
CA THR A 58 3.65 9.72 -6.23
C THR A 58 2.14 9.55 -5.98
N GLN A 59 1.31 10.36 -6.64
CA GLN A 59 -0.14 10.27 -6.53
C GLN A 59 -0.70 9.25 -7.52
N TRP A 60 -0.75 7.99 -7.08
CA TRP A 60 -1.22 6.86 -7.88
C TRP A 60 -2.72 6.96 -8.19
N PRO A 61 -3.17 6.81 -9.46
CA PRO A 61 -4.59 6.80 -9.80
C PRO A 61 -5.34 5.57 -9.24
N ALA A 62 -6.68 5.63 -9.25
CA ALA A 62 -7.53 4.52 -8.89
C ALA A 62 -7.40 3.33 -9.88
N MET A 63 -7.61 2.10 -9.42
CA MET A 63 -7.46 0.88 -10.24
C MET A 63 -8.35 0.90 -11.48
N LYS A 64 -9.55 1.48 -11.39
CA LYS A 64 -10.40 1.65 -12.57
C LYS A 64 -9.70 2.39 -13.72
N LYS A 65 -8.96 3.47 -13.43
CA LYS A 65 -8.23 4.23 -14.48
C LYS A 65 -7.11 3.41 -15.09
N LEU A 66 -6.45 2.57 -14.27
CA LEU A 66 -5.44 1.64 -14.74
C LEU A 66 -6.05 0.56 -15.63
N ALA A 67 -7.25 0.08 -15.30
CA ALA A 67 -8.00 -0.88 -16.10
C ALA A 67 -8.45 -0.30 -17.45
N ASP A 68 -8.84 0.98 -17.49
CA ASP A 68 -9.23 1.67 -18.73
C ASP A 68 -8.08 1.71 -19.77
N LEU A 69 -6.81 1.50 -19.37
CA LEU A 69 -5.67 1.35 -20.28
C LEU A 69 -5.62 -0.01 -20.99
N ASN A 70 -6.36 -1.01 -20.52
CA ASN A 70 -6.40 -2.37 -21.02
C ASN A 70 -4.99 -2.97 -21.26
N SER A 71 -4.09 -2.79 -20.29
CA SER A 71 -2.68 -3.16 -20.40
C SER A 71 -2.15 -3.76 -19.11
N THR A 72 -1.88 -5.07 -19.13
CA THR A 72 -1.30 -5.79 -17.99
C THR A 72 0.15 -5.37 -17.72
N SER A 73 0.89 -4.94 -18.75
CA SER A 73 2.23 -4.39 -18.58
C SER A 73 2.19 -3.04 -17.85
N ALA A 74 1.22 -2.16 -18.18
CA ALA A 74 1.02 -0.93 -17.42
C ALA A 74 0.66 -1.23 -15.96
N ALA A 75 -0.20 -2.22 -15.71
CA ALA A 75 -0.54 -2.64 -14.35
C ALA A 75 0.66 -3.18 -13.57
N PHE A 76 1.52 -3.97 -14.22
CA PHE A 76 2.76 -4.45 -13.63
C PHE A 76 3.71 -3.30 -13.29
N THR A 77 3.93 -2.36 -14.21
CA THR A 77 4.80 -1.20 -13.97
C THR A 77 4.25 -0.34 -12.84
N PHE A 78 2.94 -0.10 -12.80
CA PHE A 78 2.27 0.62 -11.71
C PHE A 78 2.58 -0.02 -10.35
N ALA A 79 2.34 -1.33 -10.21
CA ALA A 79 2.53 -2.04 -8.95
C ALA A 79 4.01 -2.07 -8.54
N ASN A 80 4.92 -2.23 -9.51
CA ASN A 80 6.35 -2.29 -9.27
C ASN A 80 6.91 -0.94 -8.77
N MET A 81 6.50 0.16 -9.41
CA MET A 81 6.92 1.50 -9.00
C MET A 81 6.33 1.91 -7.65
N MET A 82 5.06 1.59 -7.39
CA MET A 82 4.46 1.79 -6.06
C MET A 82 5.18 0.97 -4.99
N GLY A 83 5.48 -0.30 -5.28
CA GLY A 83 6.22 -1.18 -4.38
C GLY A 83 7.63 -0.64 -4.09
N ALA A 84 8.32 -0.09 -5.09
CA ALA A 84 9.64 0.51 -4.92
C ALA A 84 9.60 1.75 -4.00
N GLU A 85 8.59 2.61 -4.15
CA GLU A 85 8.37 3.77 -3.27
C GLU A 85 8.14 3.35 -1.82
N LEU A 86 7.29 2.33 -1.59
CA LEU A 86 7.03 1.79 -0.25
C LEU A 86 8.26 1.10 0.35
N TYR A 87 9.00 0.36 -0.45
CA TYR A 87 10.21 -0.34 -0.01
C TYR A 87 11.30 0.64 0.44
N ALA A 88 11.47 1.76 -0.27
CA ALA A 88 12.41 2.82 0.11
C ALA A 88 12.10 3.42 1.49
N LEU A 89 10.83 3.42 1.89
CA LEU A 89 10.37 3.86 3.21
C LEU A 89 10.53 2.79 4.30
N GLY A 90 10.84 1.54 3.94
CA GLY A 90 10.94 0.40 4.86
C GLY A 90 9.65 -0.37 5.07
N ILE A 91 8.59 -0.05 4.31
CA ILE A 91 7.31 -0.77 4.32
C ILE A 91 7.43 -2.01 3.43
N ASN A 92 7.03 -3.16 3.93
CA ASN A 92 7.27 -4.46 3.27
C ASN A 92 6.01 -5.28 2.98
N VAL A 93 4.83 -4.75 3.34
CA VAL A 93 3.53 -5.32 2.99
C VAL A 93 2.62 -4.20 2.50
N ASN A 94 1.93 -4.42 1.39
CA ASN A 94 0.87 -3.55 0.92
C ASN A 94 -0.43 -4.36 0.80
N PHE A 95 -1.51 -3.90 1.40
CA PHE A 95 -2.84 -4.50 1.29
C PHE A 95 -3.53 -4.05 0.00
N ALA A 96 -2.90 -4.37 -1.12
CA ALA A 96 -3.33 -4.05 -2.47
C ALA A 96 -2.85 -5.15 -3.43
N PRO A 97 -3.47 -5.32 -4.60
CA PRO A 97 -4.60 -4.53 -5.12
C PRO A 97 -5.96 -5.02 -4.59
N CYS A 98 -6.99 -4.19 -4.74
CA CYS A 98 -8.39 -4.61 -4.61
C CYS A 98 -8.78 -5.42 -5.85
N VAL A 99 -9.01 -6.72 -5.67
CA VAL A 99 -9.46 -7.65 -6.73
C VAL A 99 -10.95 -7.94 -6.63
N ASP A 100 -11.70 -7.08 -5.93
CA ASP A 100 -13.15 -7.18 -5.88
C ASP A 100 -13.73 -6.85 -7.26
N ILE A 101 -14.73 -7.63 -7.69
CA ILE A 101 -15.43 -7.41 -8.95
C ILE A 101 -16.66 -6.53 -8.67
N LEU A 102 -16.75 -5.38 -9.34
CA LEU A 102 -17.83 -4.41 -9.14
C LEU A 102 -19.12 -4.85 -9.86
N THR A 103 -19.75 -5.92 -9.37
CA THR A 103 -21.02 -6.44 -9.92
C THR A 103 -22.22 -5.56 -9.58
N ASN A 104 -22.16 -4.83 -8.45
CA ASN A 104 -23.15 -3.82 -8.09
C ASN A 104 -22.56 -2.41 -8.34
N PRO A 105 -23.01 -1.67 -9.36
CA PRO A 105 -22.47 -0.33 -9.67
C PRO A 105 -22.74 0.69 -8.56
N ASN A 106 -23.70 0.44 -7.66
CA ASN A 106 -24.00 1.31 -6.52
C ASN A 106 -23.10 1.03 -5.30
N ASN A 107 -22.20 0.05 -5.36
CA ASN A 107 -21.26 -0.23 -4.29
C ASN A 107 -20.14 0.83 -4.25
N VAL A 108 -20.40 1.93 -3.56
CA VAL A 108 -19.43 3.03 -3.35
C VAL A 108 -18.25 2.64 -2.47
N LEU A 109 -18.33 1.55 -1.70
CA LEU A 109 -17.22 1.07 -0.86
C LEU A 109 -16.11 0.45 -1.73
N ILE A 110 -16.47 -0.25 -2.80
CA ILE A 110 -15.53 -0.74 -3.82
C ILE A 110 -15.34 0.35 -4.87
N GLY A 111 -16.37 0.66 -5.65
CA GLY A 111 -16.34 1.70 -6.67
C GLY A 111 -15.11 1.61 -7.57
N ASP A 112 -14.37 2.71 -7.65
CA ASP A 112 -13.15 2.86 -8.48
C ASP A 112 -11.91 2.10 -7.96
N ARG A 113 -12.00 1.42 -6.80
CA ARG A 113 -10.97 0.50 -6.31
C ARG A 113 -10.93 -0.81 -7.09
N SER A 114 -12.04 -1.20 -7.70
CA SER A 114 -12.11 -2.35 -8.58
C SER A 114 -11.52 -2.04 -9.95
N PHE A 115 -10.96 -3.05 -10.61
CA PHE A 115 -10.58 -2.97 -12.01
C PHE A 115 -11.80 -2.99 -12.96
N GLY A 116 -12.92 -3.60 -12.57
CA GLY A 116 -14.07 -3.75 -13.46
C GLY A 116 -15.21 -4.59 -12.90
N SER A 117 -16.19 -4.87 -13.75
CA SER A 117 -17.38 -5.67 -13.40
C SER A 117 -17.28 -7.13 -13.82
N GLU A 118 -16.19 -7.53 -14.48
CA GLU A 118 -15.99 -8.88 -15.00
C GLU A 118 -14.78 -9.57 -14.31
N PRO A 119 -14.84 -10.89 -14.04
CA PRO A 119 -13.73 -11.69 -13.49
C PRO A 119 -12.53 -11.87 -14.45
#